data_AF-A2V6W1-F1
#
_entry.id   AF-A2V6W1-F1
#
_cell.length_a   1.000
_cell.length_b   1.000
_cell.length_c   1.000
_cell.angle_alpha   90.00
_cell.angle_beta   90.00
_cell.angle_gamma   90.00
#
_symmetry.space_group_name_H-M   'P 1'
#
loop_
_entity.id
_entity.type
_entity.pdbx_description
1 polymer ?
#
loop_
_entity_poly.entity_id
_entity_poly.type
_entity_poly.pdbx_seq_one_letter_code
_entity_poly.pdbx_strand_id
1 'polypeptide(L)'
;TKLLQPSSSMPNITWSEVQVPLLLRAIPVGIGQVYGCDNPWTGGIFLIALFISSPLICLHAAIGSAMGMLAALFAAYLGAALANVLSVFGLPPCTWPFCLSALTFLLLTTNNPAIYKLPLSKVTYPEANRIYYLSQEKNRRASTITKYQ
;
A
#
# COMPACT_ATOMS: atom_id res chain seq x y z
N THR A 1 -2.47 -18.04 -22.56
CA THR A 1 -2.40 -17.90 -21.09
C THR A 1 -1.20 -18.68 -20.59
N LYS A 2 -0.16 -18.01 -20.06
CA LYS A 2 0.96 -18.71 -19.39
C LYS A 2 0.44 -19.20 -18.04
N LEU A 3 0.35 -20.52 -17.85
CA LEU A 3 0.06 -21.12 -16.54
C LEU A 3 1.20 -20.76 -15.58
N LEU A 4 0.86 -20.17 -14.43
CA LEU A 4 1.79 -19.95 -13.33
C LEU A 4 2.18 -21.32 -12.78
N GLN A 5 3.35 -21.82 -13.17
CA GLN A 5 3.89 -23.05 -12.57
C GLN A 5 4.53 -22.71 -11.22
N PRO A 6 4.24 -23.49 -10.16
CA PRO A 6 4.92 -23.31 -8.88
C PRO A 6 6.42 -23.56 -9.03
N SER A 7 7.23 -22.73 -8.38
CA SER A 7 8.70 -22.89 -8.40
C SER A 7 9.07 -24.11 -7.56
N SER A 8 9.60 -25.14 -8.21
CA SER A 8 10.00 -26.40 -7.56
C SER A 8 11.42 -26.38 -6.97
N SER A 9 12.18 -25.32 -7.22
CA SER A 9 13.53 -25.12 -6.70
C SER A 9 13.66 -23.78 -5.98
N MET A 10 14.53 -23.73 -4.97
CA MET A 10 14.91 -22.46 -4.37
C MET A 10 15.66 -21.60 -5.40
N PRO A 11 15.33 -20.31 -5.54
CA PRO A 11 16.09 -19.41 -6.40
C PRO A 11 17.52 -19.24 -5.85
N ASN A 12 18.51 -19.32 -6.73
CA ASN A 12 19.90 -19.03 -6.37
C ASN A 12 20.12 -17.50 -6.35
N ILE A 13 20.20 -16.90 -5.16
CA ILE A 13 20.31 -15.44 -5.00
C ILE A 13 21.74 -15.07 -4.64
N THR A 14 22.43 -14.43 -5.59
CA THR A 14 23.77 -13.86 -5.37
C THR A 14 23.65 -12.45 -4.80
N TRP A 15 23.72 -12.32 -3.47
CA TRP A 15 23.52 -11.03 -2.77
C TRP A 15 24.55 -9.96 -3.15
N SER A 16 25.74 -10.36 -3.57
CA SER A 16 26.78 -9.44 -4.07
C SER A 16 26.44 -8.80 -5.41
N GLU A 17 25.45 -9.32 -6.15
CA GLU A 17 25.01 -8.79 -7.44
C GLU A 17 23.79 -7.85 -7.31
N VAL A 18 23.30 -7.61 -6.09
CA VAL A 18 22.17 -6.71 -5.86
C VAL A 18 22.58 -5.27 -6.21
N GLN A 19 21.96 -4.75 -7.27
CA GLN A 19 22.22 -3.40 -7.74
C GLN A 19 21.25 -2.41 -7.08
N VAL A 20 21.78 -1.53 -6.24
CA VAL A 20 21.01 -0.45 -5.59
C VAL A 20 20.20 0.41 -6.60
N PRO A 21 20.74 0.78 -7.78
CA PRO A 21 19.95 1.52 -8.78
C PRO A 21 18.70 0.78 -9.27
N LEU A 22 18.77 -0.56 -9.35
CA LEU A 22 17.64 -1.39 -9.76
C LEU A 22 16.57 -1.45 -8.66
N LEU A 23 16.99 -1.48 -7.39
CA LEU A 23 16.09 -1.38 -6.24
C LEU A 23 15.36 -0.02 -6.23
N LEU A 24 16.07 1.08 -6.48
CA LEU A 24 15.45 2.39 -6.59
C LEU A 24 14.46 2.46 -7.76
N ARG A 25 14.79 1.83 -8.89
CA ARG A 25 13.89 1.70 -10.04
C ARG A 25 12.64 0.88 -9.72
N ALA A 26 12.71 -0.05 -8.78
CA ALA A 26 11.56 -0.86 -8.39
C ALA A 26 10.43 -0.03 -7.73
N ILE A 27 10.73 1.14 -7.16
CA ILE A 27 9.72 2.02 -6.55
C ILE A 27 8.74 2.58 -7.61
N PRO A 28 9.17 3.32 -8.64
CA PRO A 28 8.25 3.78 -9.67
C PRO A 28 7.64 2.61 -10.46
N VAL A 29 8.39 1.52 -10.71
CA VAL A 29 7.83 0.34 -11.39
C VAL A 29 6.72 -0.30 -10.56
N GLY A 30 6.87 -0.45 -9.25
CA GLY A 30 5.84 -1.01 -8.37
C GLY A 30 4.55 -0.18 -8.37
N ILE A 31 4.65 1.14 -8.48
CA ILE A 31 3.50 2.03 -8.65
C ILE A 31 2.86 1.85 -10.04
N GLY A 32 3.67 1.69 -11.09
CA GLY A 32 3.19 1.38 -12.45
C GLY A 32 2.42 0.06 -12.53
N GLN A 33 2.83 -0.95 -11.77
CA GLN A 33 2.20 -2.28 -11.74
C GLN A 33 0.77 -2.26 -11.21
N VAL A 34 0.35 -1.21 -10.49
CA VAL A 34 -1.08 -0.99 -10.12
C VAL A 34 -1.97 -0.95 -11.37
N TYR A 35 -1.42 -0.45 -12.48
CA TYR A 35 -2.06 -0.42 -13.80
C TYR A 35 -1.44 -1.42 -14.79
N GLY A 36 -0.67 -2.40 -14.30
CA GLY A 36 0.00 -3.40 -15.13
C GLY A 36 1.14 -2.86 -16.00
N CYS A 37 1.72 -1.71 -15.64
CA CYS A 37 2.83 -1.10 -16.37
C CYS A 37 4.18 -1.44 -15.70
N ASP A 38 5.14 -1.94 -16.47
CA ASP A 38 6.50 -2.28 -16.01
C ASP A 38 7.56 -1.21 -16.35
N ASN A 39 7.15 -0.15 -17.04
CA ASN A 39 8.02 0.96 -17.40
C ASN A 39 8.18 1.95 -16.22
N PRO A 40 9.41 2.20 -15.73
CA PRO A 40 9.67 3.13 -14.63
C PRO A 40 9.23 4.57 -14.95
N TRP A 41 9.27 4.99 -16.22
CA TRP A 41 8.85 6.33 -16.62
C TRP A 41 7.33 6.49 -16.48
N THR A 42 6.55 5.46 -16.83
CA THR A 42 5.10 5.45 -16.62
C THR A 42 4.75 5.55 -15.13
N GLY A 43 5.46 4.79 -14.29
CA GLY A 43 5.34 4.91 -12.84
C GLY A 43 5.73 6.28 -12.29
N GLY A 44 6.76 6.91 -12.87
CA GLY A 44 7.16 8.28 -12.56
C GLY A 44 6.08 9.31 -12.92
N ILE A 45 5.41 9.15 -14.07
CA ILE A 45 4.27 10.02 -14.45
C ILE A 45 3.12 9.86 -13.45
N PHE A 46 2.81 8.64 -13.02
CA PHE A 46 1.80 8.41 -11.99
C PHE A 46 2.18 9.04 -10.66
N LEU A 47 3.46 8.98 -10.25
CA LEU A 47 3.94 9.69 -9.06
C LEU A 47 3.73 11.20 -9.16
N ILE A 48 4.03 11.82 -10.31
CA ILE A 48 3.81 13.25 -10.53
C ILE A 48 2.32 13.59 -10.43
N ALA A 49 1.45 12.78 -11.06
CA ALA A 49 0.00 12.96 -11.00
C ALA A 49 -0.54 12.86 -9.56
N LEU A 50 -0.05 11.88 -8.80
CA LEU A 50 -0.39 11.73 -7.37
C LEU A 50 0.11 12.93 -6.56
N PHE A 51 1.33 13.40 -6.81
CA PHE A 51 1.90 14.54 -6.11
C PHE A 51 1.10 15.83 -6.32
N ILE A 52 0.67 16.09 -7.57
CA ILE A 52 -0.20 17.24 -7.90
C ILE A 52 -1.54 17.13 -7.18
N SER A 53 -2.09 15.92 -7.05
CA SER A 53 -3.39 15.70 -6.40
C SER A 53 -3.31 15.79 -4.87
N SER A 54 -2.31 15.13 -4.28
CA SER A 54 -2.03 15.11 -2.84
C SER A 54 -0.61 14.60 -2.60
N PRO A 55 0.30 15.46 -2.10
CA PRO A 55 1.64 15.05 -1.71
C PRO A 55 1.65 13.91 -0.68
N LEU A 56 0.65 13.84 0.21
CA LEU A 56 0.54 12.75 1.18
C LEU A 56 0.19 11.40 0.55
N ILE A 57 -0.68 11.37 -0.47
CA ILE A 57 -0.96 10.13 -1.22
C ILE A 57 0.28 9.69 -1.97
N CYS A 58 0.97 10.63 -2.63
CA CYS A 58 2.23 10.34 -3.34
C CYS A 58 3.28 9.71 -2.40
N LEU A 59 3.44 10.26 -1.20
CA LEU A 59 4.35 9.73 -0.20
C LEU A 59 3.97 8.31 0.22
N HIS A 60 2.70 8.05 0.51
CA HIS A 60 2.24 6.70 0.88
C HIS A 60 2.38 5.69 -0.26
N ALA A 61 2.18 6.11 -1.51
CA ALA A 61 2.40 5.25 -2.67
C ALA A 61 3.88 4.83 -2.78
N ALA A 62 4.81 5.78 -2.61
CA ALA A 62 6.23 5.49 -2.62
C ALA A 62 6.66 4.58 -1.45
N ILE A 63 6.19 4.87 -0.23
CA ILE A 63 6.46 4.04 0.96
C ILE A 63 5.90 2.63 0.77
N GLY A 64 4.65 2.50 0.31
CA GLY A 64 4.02 1.21 0.06
C GLY A 64 4.79 0.39 -0.98
N SER A 65 5.23 1.01 -2.06
CA SER A 65 6.05 0.33 -3.07
C SER A 65 7.42 -0.10 -2.54
N ALA A 66 8.07 0.75 -1.73
CA ALA A 66 9.34 0.41 -1.10
C ALA A 66 9.20 -0.73 -0.08
N MET A 67 8.15 -0.70 0.75
CA MET A 67 7.83 -1.77 1.69
C MET A 67 7.52 -3.08 0.98
N GLY A 68 6.80 -3.04 -0.14
CA GLY A 68 6.53 -4.23 -0.97
C GLY A 68 7.82 -4.85 -1.52
N MET A 69 8.75 -4.03 -2.01
CA MET A 69 10.08 -4.48 -2.42
C MET A 69 10.87 -5.10 -1.25
N LEU A 70 10.92 -4.45 -0.08
CA LEU A 70 11.61 -4.98 1.09
C LEU A 70 10.99 -6.29 1.57
N ALA A 71 9.65 -6.39 1.55
CA ALA A 71 8.94 -7.61 1.87
C ALA A 71 9.27 -8.72 0.88
N ALA A 72 9.40 -8.41 -0.42
CA ALA A 72 9.84 -9.39 -1.42
C ALA A 72 11.28 -9.85 -1.20
N LEU A 73 12.20 -8.94 -0.83
CA LEU A 73 13.59 -9.28 -0.50
C LEU A 73 13.68 -10.15 0.77
N PHE A 74 12.91 -9.83 1.80
CA PHE A 74 12.83 -10.63 3.03
C PHE A 74 12.15 -11.98 2.78
N ALA A 75 11.08 -11.98 2.00
CA ALA A 75 10.42 -13.20 1.56
C ALA A 75 11.30 -14.04 0.64
N ALA A 76 12.28 -13.50 -0.08
CA ALA A 76 13.18 -14.31 -0.91
C ALA A 76 13.96 -15.36 -0.08
N TYR A 77 14.20 -15.10 1.20
CA TYR A 77 14.76 -16.08 2.15
C TYR A 77 13.71 -16.98 2.82
N LEU A 78 12.44 -16.56 2.87
CA LEU A 78 11.31 -17.29 3.48
C LEU A 78 10.35 -17.95 2.46
N GLY A 79 10.54 -17.77 1.15
CA GLY A 79 9.42 -17.63 0.22
C GLY A 79 9.49 -18.46 -1.05
N ALA A 80 9.43 -19.77 -0.89
CA ALA A 80 8.69 -20.63 -1.81
C ALA A 80 7.22 -20.79 -1.37
N ALA A 81 6.91 -20.59 -0.08
CA ALA A 81 5.60 -20.92 0.49
C ALA A 81 4.44 -20.03 -0.01
N LEU A 82 4.65 -18.70 -0.12
CA LEU A 82 3.57 -17.75 -0.46
C LEU A 82 3.23 -17.73 -1.97
N ALA A 83 4.23 -17.93 -2.83
CA ALA A 83 4.04 -18.04 -4.28
C ALA A 83 3.23 -19.29 -4.67
N ASN A 84 3.36 -20.37 -3.88
CA ASN A 84 2.69 -21.64 -4.14
C ASN A 84 1.19 -21.59 -3.82
N VAL A 85 0.76 -20.91 -2.74
CA VAL A 85 -0.65 -20.87 -2.31
C VAL A 85 -1.57 -20.23 -3.36
N LEU A 86 -1.10 -19.24 -4.12
CA LEU A 86 -1.89 -18.55 -5.15
C LEU A 86 -1.75 -19.19 -6.55
N SER A 87 -0.71 -19.98 -6.79
CA SER A 87 -0.54 -20.72 -8.06
C SER A 87 -1.56 -21.86 -8.23
N VAL A 88 -2.14 -22.37 -7.13
CA VAL A 88 -3.13 -23.47 -7.13
C VAL A 88 -4.36 -23.17 -8.00
N PHE A 89 -4.74 -21.89 -8.13
CA PHE A 89 -5.93 -21.49 -8.90
C PHE A 89 -5.61 -20.97 -10.32
N GLY A 90 -4.34 -20.91 -10.72
CA GLY A 90 -3.93 -20.52 -12.07
C GLY A 90 -4.28 -19.08 -12.50
N LEU A 91 -4.73 -18.23 -11.57
CA LEU A 91 -5.14 -16.84 -11.83
C LEU A 91 -4.10 -15.86 -11.27
N PRO A 92 -3.85 -14.71 -11.94
CA PRO A 92 -3.00 -13.67 -11.38
C PRO A 92 -3.64 -13.09 -10.11
N PRO A 93 -2.87 -12.90 -9.02
CA PRO A 93 -3.41 -12.38 -7.76
C PRO A 93 -3.88 -10.91 -7.86
N CYS A 94 -3.48 -10.19 -8.92
CA CYS A 94 -3.88 -8.81 -9.20
C CYS A 94 -3.85 -7.95 -7.92
N THR A 95 -4.87 -7.13 -7.69
CA THR A 95 -5.00 -6.28 -6.51
C THR A 95 -5.79 -6.92 -5.36
N TRP A 96 -6.09 -8.23 -5.43
CA TRP A 96 -6.83 -8.93 -4.37
C TRP A 96 -6.14 -8.85 -2.99
N PRO A 97 -4.82 -9.04 -2.88
CA PRO A 97 -4.12 -8.86 -1.60
C PRO A 97 -4.37 -7.46 -1.01
N PHE A 98 -4.34 -6.42 -1.84
CA PHE A 98 -4.63 -5.06 -1.41
C PHE A 98 -6.08 -4.92 -0.92
N CYS A 99 -7.07 -5.39 -1.69
CA CYS A 99 -8.48 -5.27 -1.32
C CYS A 99 -8.81 -5.97 0.00
N LEU A 100 -8.33 -7.22 0.17
CA LEU A 100 -8.59 -8.00 1.38
C LEU A 100 -7.89 -7.40 2.61
N SER A 101 -6.63 -6.97 2.46
CA SER A 101 -5.91 -6.28 3.53
C SER A 101 -6.59 -4.96 3.91
N ALA A 102 -6.93 -4.12 2.93
CA ALA A 102 -7.59 -2.84 3.18
C ALA A 102 -8.95 -3.03 3.88
N LEU A 103 -9.76 -4.00 3.43
CA LEU A 103 -11.04 -4.30 4.07
C LEU A 103 -10.85 -4.76 5.52
N THR A 104 -9.86 -5.62 5.77
CA THR A 104 -9.54 -6.10 7.13
C THR A 104 -9.19 -4.93 8.05
N PHE A 105 -8.31 -4.02 7.60
CA PHE A 105 -7.93 -2.82 8.37
C PHE A 105 -9.10 -1.83 8.55
N LEU A 106 -9.97 -1.69 7.55
CA LEU A 106 -11.14 -0.82 7.66
C LEU A 106 -12.23 -1.38 8.58
N LEU A 107 -12.32 -2.71 8.72
CA LEU A 107 -13.26 -3.38 9.61
C LEU A 107 -12.74 -3.52 11.05
N LEU A 108 -11.43 -3.35 11.25
CA LEU A 108 -10.83 -3.39 12.58
C LEU A 108 -11.42 -2.28 13.46
N THR A 109 -12.07 -2.67 14.54
CA THR A 109 -12.55 -1.75 15.58
C THR A 109 -11.51 -1.60 16.68
N THR A 110 -11.26 -0.38 17.13
CA THR A 110 -10.27 -0.10 18.19
C THR A 110 -10.82 0.92 19.17
N ASN A 111 -10.39 0.82 20.43
CA ASN A 111 -10.71 1.77 21.49
C ASN A 111 -9.72 2.95 21.53
N ASN A 112 -8.70 2.97 20.64
CA ASN A 112 -7.71 4.03 20.61
C ASN A 112 -8.28 5.29 19.91
N PRO A 113 -8.44 6.42 20.62
CA PRO A 113 -9.01 7.65 20.04
C PRO A 113 -8.11 8.27 18.95
N ALA A 114 -6.85 7.88 18.84
CA ALA A 114 -5.96 8.33 17.75
C ALA A 114 -6.30 7.68 16.40
N ILE A 115 -7.03 6.57 16.38
CA ILE A 115 -7.44 5.87 15.16
C ILE A 115 -8.89 6.23 14.87
N TYR A 116 -9.09 7.07 13.86
CA TYR A 116 -10.41 7.56 13.47
C TYR A 116 -10.78 7.09 12.06
N LYS A 117 -11.91 6.39 11.94
CA LYS A 117 -12.48 5.97 10.66
C LYS A 117 -13.37 7.07 10.11
N LEU A 118 -13.02 7.60 8.94
CA LEU A 118 -13.85 8.61 8.27
C LEU A 118 -15.13 7.98 7.69
N PRO A 119 -16.28 8.67 7.78
CA PRO A 119 -17.49 8.26 7.08
C PRO A 119 -17.29 8.41 5.57
N LEU A 120 -17.74 7.42 4.78
CA LEU A 120 -17.51 7.38 3.33
C LEU A 120 -18.02 8.62 2.59
N SER A 121 -19.10 9.25 3.06
CA SER A 121 -19.66 10.48 2.47
C SER A 121 -18.78 11.72 2.65
N LYS A 122 -17.72 11.64 3.45
CA LYS A 122 -16.76 12.74 3.71
C LYS A 122 -15.35 12.41 3.25
N VAL A 123 -15.10 11.21 2.71
CA VAL A 123 -13.79 10.82 2.23
C VAL A 123 -13.45 11.60 0.96
N THR A 124 -12.33 12.32 1.03
CA THR A 124 -11.70 13.03 -0.09
C THR A 124 -10.21 12.67 -0.10
N TYR A 125 -9.30 13.66 -0.09
CA TYR A 125 -7.86 13.45 0.01
C TYR A 125 -7.34 13.67 1.44
N PRO A 126 -6.18 13.09 1.83
CA PRO A 126 -5.69 13.07 3.20
C PRO A 126 -5.64 14.42 3.92
N GLU A 127 -5.25 15.48 3.23
CA GLU A 127 -5.12 16.83 3.77
C GLU A 127 -6.49 17.39 4.19
N ALA A 128 -7.50 17.30 3.31
CA ALA A 128 -8.87 17.70 3.63
C ALA A 128 -9.51 16.78 4.68
N ASN A 129 -9.26 15.47 4.60
CA ASN A 129 -9.73 14.49 5.58
C ASN A 129 -9.19 14.78 6.98
N ARG A 130 -7.93 15.20 7.08
CA ARG A 130 -7.30 15.60 8.35
C ARG A 130 -7.92 16.87 8.94
N ILE A 131 -8.25 17.86 8.11
CA ILE A 131 -8.95 19.08 8.55
C ILE A 131 -10.33 18.72 9.08
N TYR A 132 -11.08 17.86 8.38
CA TYR A 132 -12.39 17.39 8.83
C TYR A 132 -12.30 16.69 10.20
N TYR A 133 -11.35 15.77 10.37
CA TYR A 133 -11.12 15.10 11.65
C TYR A 133 -10.83 16.09 12.79
N LEU A 134 -9.92 17.05 12.58
CA LEU A 134 -9.56 18.04 13.60
C LEU A 134 -10.74 18.94 13.98
N SER A 135 -11.61 19.28 13.03
CA SER A 135 -12.83 20.05 13.30
C SER A 135 -13.81 19.27 14.18
N GLN A 136 -14.01 17.98 13.90
CA GLN A 136 -14.86 17.10 14.70
C GLN A 136 -14.30 16.89 16.10
N GLU A 137 -12.98 16.72 16.22
CA GLU A 137 -12.30 16.59 17.51
C GLU A 137 -12.44 17.87 18.36
N LYS A 138 -12.33 19.05 17.74
CA LYS A 138 -12.57 20.34 18.41
C LYS A 138 -14.02 20.46 18.91
N ASN A 139 -15.00 20.12 18.06
CA ASN A 139 -16.43 20.15 18.42
C ASN A 139 -16.74 19.19 19.57
N ARG A 140 -16.17 17.98 19.54
CA ARG A 140 -16.29 16.98 20.61
C ARG A 140 -15.77 17.52 21.94
N ARG A 141 -14.58 18.14 21.95
CA ARG A 141 -14.00 18.75 23.17
C ARG A 141 -14.84 19.89 23.70
N ALA A 142 -15.31 20.79 22.84
CA ALA A 142 -16.18 21.91 23.23
C ALA A 142 -17.48 21.41 23.89
N SER A 143 -18.14 20.40 23.29
CA SER A 143 -19.37 19.81 23.84
C SER A 143 -19.17 19.15 25.21
N THR A 144 -17.96 18.62 25.47
CA THR A 144 -17.62 18.03 26.76
C THR A 144 -17.50 19.13 27.81
N ILE A 145 -16.81 20.24 27.51
CA ILE A 145 -16.64 21.37 28.44
C ILE A 145 -17.99 21.97 28.83
N THR A 146 -18.89 22.20 27.86
CA THR A 146 -20.23 22.76 28.13
C THR A 146 -21.15 21.84 28.92
N LYS A 147 -20.90 20.52 28.92
CA LYS A 147 -21.71 19.56 29.68
C LYS A 147 -21.39 19.56 31.18
N TYR A 148 -20.21 20.06 31.56
CA TYR A 148 -19.74 20.13 32.95
C TYR A 148 -19.74 21.56 33.53
N GLN A 149 -20.29 22.52 32.79
CA GLN A 149 -20.62 23.88 33.24
C GLN A 149 -22.10 23.96 33.54
#